data_AF-A0A8C2MG82-F1
#
_entry.id   AF-A0A8C2MG82-F1
#
_cell.length_a   1.000
_cell.length_b   1.000
_cell.length_c   1.000
_cell.angle_alpha   90.00
_cell.angle_beta   90.00
_cell.angle_gamma   90.00
#
_symmetry.space_group_name_H-M   'P 1'
#
loop_
_entity.id
_entity.type
_entity.pdbx_description
1 polymer ?
#
loop_
_entity_poly.entity_id
_entity_poly.type
_entity_poly.pdbx_seq_one_letter_code
_entity_poly.pdbx_strand_id
1 'polypeptide(L)'
;MGLRPQLAAILLCLLACTGNWTHGCHNGALKEIIHILNQVTLKGTPCTEMVVPDVLSARKNSTEKDLICKASQVLRKFYFPGEVTLCLKNNSRVLKDLRKLFRGISGLFPEKSCSVNESTYTTLRDFLESLIRIMRKKYWQCGSSAF
;
A
#
# COMPACT_ATOMS: atom_id res chain seq x y z
N MET A 1 40.17 -24.61 27.65
CA MET A 1 40.14 -23.22 28.17
C MET A 1 38.78 -22.63 27.84
N GLY A 2 37.88 -22.56 28.82
CA GLY A 2 36.49 -22.14 28.62
C GLY A 2 36.34 -20.62 28.57
N LEU A 3 35.41 -20.12 27.76
CA LEU A 3 35.00 -18.72 27.79
C LEU A 3 34.58 -18.37 29.21
N ARG A 4 35.07 -17.23 29.73
CA ARG A 4 34.64 -16.70 31.04
C ARG A 4 33.11 -16.53 31.00
N PRO A 5 32.36 -17.02 32.01
CA PRO A 5 30.90 -17.03 31.98
C PRO A 5 30.28 -15.64 31.78
N GLN A 6 30.98 -14.58 32.21
CA GLN A 6 30.60 -13.19 31.96
C GLN A 6 30.63 -12.80 30.47
N LEU A 7 31.64 -13.28 29.72
CA LEU A 7 31.76 -13.04 28.28
C LEU A 7 30.67 -13.76 27.49
N ALA A 8 30.33 -14.99 27.90
CA ALA A 8 29.21 -15.74 27.31
C ALA A 8 27.86 -15.03 27.57
N ALA A 9 27.64 -14.51 28.78
CA ALA A 9 26.44 -13.75 29.12
C ALA A 9 26.34 -12.44 28.33
N ILE A 10 27.45 -11.71 28.17
CA ILE A 10 27.49 -10.48 27.37
C ILE A 10 27.25 -10.78 25.89
N LEU A 11 27.83 -11.86 25.35
CA LEU A 11 27.60 -12.28 23.96
C LEU A 11 26.14 -12.72 23.72
N LEU A 12 25.54 -13.47 24.67
CA LEU A 12 24.12 -13.83 24.62
C LEU A 12 23.22 -12.60 24.73
N CYS A 13 23.54 -11.63 25.58
CA CYS A 13 22.82 -10.35 25.64
C CYS A 13 23.00 -9.56 24.35
N LEU A 14 24.18 -9.53 23.74
CA LEU A 14 24.39 -8.84 22.47
C LEU A 14 23.63 -9.54 21.33
N LEU A 15 23.57 -10.88 21.30
CA LEU A 15 22.77 -11.66 20.33
C LEU A 15 21.25 -11.52 20.55
N ALA A 16 20.79 -11.37 21.80
CA ALA A 16 19.39 -11.11 22.12
C ALA A 16 19.00 -9.62 21.88
N CYS A 17 19.96 -8.71 22.02
CA CYS A 17 19.80 -7.26 21.81
C CYS A 17 20.22 -6.80 20.40
N THR A 18 20.71 -7.68 19.52
CA THR A 18 20.50 -7.53 18.08
C THR A 18 19.03 -7.82 17.73
N GLY A 19 18.12 -7.28 18.54
CA GLY A 19 16.79 -6.99 18.05
C GLY A 19 17.01 -6.07 16.88
N ASN A 20 16.82 -6.60 15.67
CA ASN A 20 16.72 -5.81 14.46
C ASN A 20 15.92 -4.58 14.82
N TRP A 21 16.57 -3.41 14.82
CA TRP A 21 15.88 -2.14 14.91
C TRP A 21 14.85 -2.21 13.79
N THR A 22 13.59 -2.41 14.14
CA THR A 22 12.53 -2.64 13.17
C THR A 22 12.29 -1.31 12.48
N HIS A 23 13.15 -1.01 11.50
CA HIS A 23 12.90 -0.07 10.43
C HIS A 23 11.68 -0.50 9.58
N GLY A 24 10.97 -1.57 9.96
CA GLY A 24 10.15 -2.38 9.07
C GLY A 24 8.66 -2.06 9.02
N CYS A 25 8.11 -1.21 9.90
CA CYS A 25 6.71 -0.82 9.76
C CYS A 25 6.40 0.68 9.92
N HIS A 26 5.93 1.27 8.83
CA HIS A 26 5.38 2.63 8.78
C HIS A 26 3.90 2.65 9.18
N ASN A 27 3.59 2.30 10.43
CA ASN A 27 2.22 2.23 10.95
C ASN A 27 1.42 3.53 10.74
N GLY A 28 2.08 4.69 10.90
CA GLY A 28 1.44 6.00 10.66
C GLY A 28 1.03 6.19 9.19
N ALA A 29 1.92 5.88 8.25
CA ALA A 29 1.65 6.00 6.82
C ALA A 29 0.55 5.02 6.36
N LEU A 30 0.59 3.76 6.85
CA LEU A 30 -0.46 2.78 6.58
C LEU A 30 -1.82 3.25 7.10
N LYS A 31 -1.88 3.81 8.32
CA LYS A 31 -3.10 4.37 8.90
C LYS A 31 -3.65 5.53 8.08
N GLU A 32 -2.78 6.41 7.59
CA GLU A 32 -3.18 7.52 6.72
C GLU A 32 -3.72 7.04 5.37
N ILE A 33 -3.03 6.09 4.71
CA ILE A 33 -3.49 5.48 3.46
C ILE A 33 -4.88 4.85 3.65
N ILE A 34 -5.05 4.03 4.69
CA ILE A 34 -6.34 3.39 5.00
C ILE A 34 -7.42 4.44 5.26
N HIS A 35 -7.09 5.52 5.97
CA HIS A 35 -8.03 6.60 6.23
C HIS A 35 -8.51 7.27 4.93
N ILE A 36 -7.59 7.61 4.02
CA ILE A 36 -7.94 8.22 2.73
C ILE A 36 -8.77 7.25 1.89
N LEU A 37 -8.39 5.96 1.83
CA LEU A 37 -9.15 4.94 1.11
C LEU A 37 -10.59 4.84 1.62
N ASN A 38 -10.78 4.81 2.96
CA ASN A 38 -12.11 4.81 3.56
C ASN A 38 -12.87 6.10 3.22
N GLN A 39 -12.23 7.28 3.22
CA GLN A 39 -12.89 8.54 2.88
C GLN A 39 -13.39 8.58 1.44
N VAL A 40 -12.60 8.09 0.48
CA VAL A 40 -12.98 8.05 -0.94
C VAL A 40 -14.10 7.03 -1.17
N THR A 41 -14.05 5.89 -0.48
CA THR A 41 -15.01 4.79 -0.67
C THR A 41 -16.34 5.04 0.07
N LEU A 42 -16.32 5.47 1.33
CA LEU A 42 -17.51 5.68 2.17
C LEU A 42 -18.38 6.84 1.72
N LYS A 43 -17.76 7.96 1.30
CA LYS A 43 -18.52 9.14 0.91
C LYS A 43 -19.30 8.92 -0.39
N GLY A 44 -18.88 7.95 -1.19
CA GLY A 44 -19.50 7.62 -2.47
C GLY A 44 -19.37 8.77 -3.46
N THR A 45 -19.03 8.47 -4.69
CA THR A 45 -19.24 9.41 -5.79
C THR A 45 -19.54 8.59 -7.04
N PRO A 46 -20.43 9.05 -7.93
CA PRO A 46 -20.59 8.40 -9.23
C PRO A 46 -19.26 8.27 -9.99
N CYS A 47 -18.28 9.13 -9.69
CA CYS A 47 -16.95 9.05 -10.31
C CYS A 47 -16.16 7.79 -9.93
N THR A 48 -16.50 7.06 -8.87
CA THR A 48 -15.85 5.78 -8.54
C THR A 48 -16.41 4.60 -9.32
N GLU A 49 -17.49 4.78 -10.08
CA GLU A 49 -18.02 3.76 -11.00
C GLU A 49 -17.24 3.70 -12.32
N MET A 50 -16.27 4.61 -12.52
CA MET A 50 -15.39 4.56 -13.70
C MET A 50 -14.55 3.29 -13.72
N VAL A 51 -14.21 2.84 -14.92
CA VAL A 51 -13.46 1.61 -15.14
C VAL A 51 -11.94 1.84 -15.00
N VAL A 52 -11.27 0.92 -14.32
CA VAL A 52 -9.80 0.89 -14.16
C VAL A 52 -9.27 -0.54 -14.38
N PRO A 53 -7.98 -0.73 -14.71
CA PRO A 53 -7.39 -2.06 -14.82
C PRO A 53 -7.50 -2.85 -13.51
N ASP A 54 -7.95 -4.10 -13.59
CA ASP A 54 -8.11 -4.99 -12.44
C ASP A 54 -6.82 -5.75 -12.12
N VAL A 55 -5.87 -5.03 -11.54
CA VAL A 55 -4.54 -5.56 -11.20
C VAL A 55 -4.50 -6.28 -9.85
N LEU A 56 -5.59 -6.27 -9.08
CA LEU A 56 -5.65 -6.77 -7.69
C LEU A 56 -6.40 -8.10 -7.55
N SER A 57 -7.14 -8.54 -8.57
CA SER A 57 -7.82 -9.84 -8.62
C SER A 57 -6.90 -11.00 -9.03
N ALA A 58 -5.86 -10.73 -9.82
CA ALA A 58 -4.90 -11.71 -10.34
C ALA A 58 -3.88 -12.20 -9.28
N ARG A 59 -4.37 -12.77 -8.18
CA ARG A 59 -3.54 -13.13 -7.01
C ARG A 59 -2.70 -14.39 -7.19
N LYS A 60 -3.07 -15.31 -8.09
CA LYS A 60 -2.46 -16.65 -8.14
C LYS A 60 -0.95 -16.65 -8.43
N ASN A 61 -0.43 -15.65 -9.15
CA ASN A 61 0.96 -15.63 -9.62
C ASN A 61 1.76 -14.37 -9.23
N SER A 62 1.15 -13.44 -8.48
CA SER A 62 1.77 -12.15 -8.15
C SER A 62 2.11 -12.04 -6.67
N THR A 63 3.31 -11.53 -6.37
CA THR A 63 3.70 -11.20 -4.99
C THR A 63 2.91 -9.99 -4.48
N GLU A 64 2.77 -9.84 -3.17
CA GLU A 64 2.06 -8.68 -2.62
C GLU A 64 2.75 -7.34 -2.99
N LYS A 65 4.09 -7.34 -3.05
CA LYS A 65 4.89 -6.20 -3.51
C LYS A 65 4.55 -5.84 -4.96
N ASP A 66 4.43 -6.85 -5.83
CA ASP A 66 4.04 -6.67 -7.24
C ASP A 66 2.61 -6.10 -7.36
N LEU A 67 1.66 -6.64 -6.60
CA LEU A 67 0.27 -6.13 -6.58
C LEU A 67 0.20 -4.66 -6.14
N ILE A 68 0.93 -4.30 -5.08
CA ILE A 68 0.97 -2.91 -4.59
C ILE A 68 1.64 -1.98 -5.61
N CYS A 69 2.70 -2.42 -6.28
CA CYS A 69 3.33 -1.66 -7.35
C CYS A 69 2.33 -1.41 -8.50
N LYS A 70 1.65 -2.46 -8.98
CA LYS A 70 0.67 -2.32 -10.08
C LYS A 70 -0.48 -1.39 -9.69
N ALA A 71 -0.98 -1.51 -8.46
CA ALA A 71 -1.99 -0.59 -7.92
C ALA A 71 -1.49 0.86 -7.90
N SER A 72 -0.22 1.09 -7.55
CA SER A 72 0.40 2.41 -7.62
C SER A 72 0.41 2.95 -9.06
N GLN A 73 0.73 2.13 -10.07
CA GLN A 73 0.70 2.56 -11.47
C GLN A 73 -0.72 2.90 -11.94
N VAL A 74 -1.75 2.17 -11.49
CA VAL A 74 -3.15 2.52 -11.78
C VAL A 74 -3.51 3.88 -11.16
N LEU A 75 -3.12 4.14 -9.91
CA LEU A 75 -3.37 5.42 -9.24
C LEU A 75 -2.55 6.58 -9.84
N ARG A 76 -1.38 6.29 -10.43
CA ARG A 76 -0.51 7.29 -11.06
C ARG A 76 -1.22 8.03 -12.19
N LYS A 77 -2.12 7.36 -12.92
CA LYS A 77 -2.91 7.93 -14.03
C LYS A 77 -3.62 9.23 -13.62
N PHE A 78 -4.05 9.36 -12.36
CA PHE A 78 -4.73 10.55 -11.85
C PHE A 78 -3.85 11.82 -11.71
N TYR A 79 -2.54 11.70 -11.89
CA TYR A 79 -1.63 12.84 -12.01
C TYR A 79 -1.58 13.42 -13.42
N PHE A 80 -1.84 12.61 -14.45
CA PHE A 80 -1.73 13.03 -15.83
C PHE A 80 -3.05 13.67 -16.29
N PRO A 81 -3.08 14.98 -16.59
CA PRO A 81 -4.33 15.68 -16.89
C PRO A 81 -5.12 15.11 -18.07
N GLY A 82 -4.43 14.44 -19.01
CA GLY A 82 -5.03 13.77 -20.17
C GLY A 82 -5.75 12.45 -19.83
N GLU A 83 -5.43 11.83 -18.69
CA GLU A 83 -6.03 10.57 -18.24
C GLU A 83 -7.15 10.77 -17.20
N VAL A 84 -7.30 12.00 -16.69
CA VAL A 84 -8.34 12.34 -15.72
C VAL A 84 -9.66 12.63 -16.42
N THR A 85 -10.69 11.86 -16.07
CA THR A 85 -12.06 12.03 -16.59
C THR A 85 -12.69 13.35 -16.15
N LEU A 86 -13.68 13.84 -16.91
CA LEU A 86 -14.42 15.05 -16.56
C LEU A 86 -15.11 14.94 -15.18
N CYS A 87 -15.60 13.75 -14.83
CA CYS A 87 -16.20 13.50 -13.51
C CYS A 87 -15.22 13.84 -12.38
N LEU A 88 -13.98 13.32 -12.45
CA LEU A 88 -12.96 13.59 -11.46
C LEU A 88 -12.46 15.04 -11.48
N LYS A 89 -12.45 15.70 -12.63
CA LYS A 89 -12.15 17.14 -12.73
C LYS A 89 -13.19 17.97 -11.95
N ASN A 90 -14.46 17.62 -12.09
CA ASN A 90 -15.57 18.27 -11.37
C ASN A 90 -15.65 17.84 -9.90
N ASN A 91 -14.99 16.74 -9.53
CA ASN A 91 -14.92 16.23 -8.16
C ASN A 91 -13.48 16.36 -7.60
N SER A 92 -13.00 17.61 -7.54
CA SER A 92 -11.61 17.96 -7.21
C SER A 92 -11.13 17.39 -5.86
N ARG A 93 -12.04 17.21 -4.89
CA ARG A 93 -11.75 16.57 -3.59
C ARG A 93 -11.34 15.11 -3.77
N VAL A 94 -12.13 14.33 -4.51
CA VAL A 94 -11.83 12.92 -4.78
C VAL A 94 -10.55 12.78 -5.59
N LEU A 95 -10.35 13.63 -6.60
CA LEU A 95 -9.11 13.65 -7.37
C LEU A 95 -7.88 13.95 -6.50
N LYS A 96 -7.99 14.91 -5.56
CA LYS A 96 -6.93 15.22 -4.60
C LYS A 96 -6.63 14.03 -3.68
N ASP A 97 -7.65 13.32 -3.23
CA ASP A 97 -7.49 12.15 -2.36
C ASP A 97 -6.86 10.97 -3.11
N LEU A 98 -7.25 10.69 -4.35
CA LEU A 98 -6.61 9.68 -5.21
C LEU A 98 -5.12 9.99 -5.46
N ARG A 99 -4.80 11.26 -5.67
CA ARG A 99 -3.40 11.73 -5.82
C ARG A 99 -2.59 11.53 -4.54
N LYS A 100 -3.18 11.83 -3.38
CA LYS A 100 -2.55 11.55 -2.07
C LYS A 100 -2.32 10.05 -1.87
N LEU A 101 -3.28 9.21 -2.27
CA LEU A 101 -3.13 7.75 -2.19
C LEU A 101 -1.91 7.27 -2.99
N PHE A 102 -1.76 7.72 -4.23
CA PHE A 102 -0.58 7.40 -5.04
C PHE A 102 0.72 7.82 -4.33
N ARG A 103 0.80 9.04 -3.78
CA ARG A 103 1.98 9.53 -3.05
C ARG A 103 2.28 8.69 -1.82
N GLY A 104 1.26 8.39 -1.00
CA GLY A 104 1.41 7.59 0.21
C GLY A 104 1.90 6.18 -0.10
N ILE A 105 1.29 5.54 -1.10
CA ILE A 105 1.67 4.18 -1.52
C ILE A 105 3.08 4.17 -2.13
N SER A 106 3.40 5.11 -3.03
CA SER A 106 4.73 5.17 -3.65
C SER A 106 5.84 5.50 -2.65
N GLY A 107 5.54 6.31 -1.63
CA GLY A 107 6.49 6.60 -0.55
C GLY A 107 6.74 5.39 0.35
N LEU A 108 5.71 4.58 0.60
CA LEU A 108 5.80 3.40 1.45
C LEU A 108 6.37 2.17 0.72
N PHE A 109 6.12 2.07 -0.59
CA PHE A 109 6.50 0.95 -1.44
C PHE A 109 7.24 1.49 -2.67
N PRO A 110 8.56 1.75 -2.55
CA PRO A 110 9.33 2.49 -3.56
C PRO A 110 9.63 1.70 -4.85
N GLU A 111 8.98 0.55 -5.07
CA GLU A 111 9.19 -0.24 -6.29
C GLU A 111 8.79 0.57 -7.52
N LYS A 112 9.76 0.88 -8.38
CA LYS A 112 9.57 1.85 -9.47
C LYS A 112 8.95 1.25 -10.73
N SER A 113 9.12 -0.05 -10.95
CA SER A 113 8.69 -0.72 -12.18
C SER A 113 8.00 -2.04 -11.90
N CYS A 114 6.80 -2.16 -12.46
CA CYS A 114 6.01 -3.37 -12.56
C CYS A 114 5.22 -3.28 -13.86
N SER A 115 5.08 -4.40 -14.55
CA SER A 115 4.25 -4.45 -15.76
C SER A 115 2.78 -4.49 -15.37
N VAL A 116 1.96 -3.64 -15.98
CA VAL A 116 0.50 -3.69 -15.84
C VAL A 116 -0.06 -4.30 -17.12
N ASN A 117 -0.55 -5.53 -17.04
CA ASN A 117 -1.32 -6.13 -18.13
C ASN A 117 -2.78 -5.67 -17.98
N GLU A 118 -3.29 -4.93 -18.97
CA GLU A 118 -4.63 -4.33 -18.95
C GLU A 118 -5.73 -5.27 -19.50
N SER A 119 -5.55 -6.60 -19.40
CA SER A 119 -6.49 -7.56 -20.00
C SER A 119 -7.83 -7.68 -19.25
N THR A 120 -7.89 -7.21 -18.01
CA THR A 120 -9.09 -7.26 -17.15
C THR A 120 -9.33 -5.89 -16.52
N TYR A 121 -10.61 -5.59 -16.28
CA TYR A 121 -11.05 -4.30 -15.79
C TYR A 121 -12.06 -4.45 -14.64
N THR A 122 -12.13 -3.44 -13.78
CA THR A 122 -13.02 -3.36 -12.62
C THR A 122 -13.45 -1.92 -12.41
N THR A 123 -14.44 -1.65 -11.54
CA THR A 123 -14.75 -0.28 -11.12
C THR A 123 -13.62 0.27 -10.24
N LEU A 124 -13.41 1.59 -10.25
CA LEU A 124 -12.49 2.26 -9.33
C LEU A 124 -12.90 1.98 -7.88
N ARG A 125 -14.19 1.90 -7.59
CA ARG A 125 -14.71 1.51 -6.27
C ARG A 125 -14.19 0.14 -5.84
N ASP A 126 -14.42 -0.90 -6.63
CA ASP A 126 -14.01 -2.27 -6.31
C ASP A 126 -12.49 -2.42 -6.21
N PHE A 127 -11.77 -1.67 -7.05
CA PHE A 127 -10.32 -1.54 -6.97
C PHE A 127 -9.88 -0.96 -5.61
N LEU A 128 -10.48 0.16 -5.18
CA LEU A 128 -10.16 0.79 -3.90
C LEU A 128 -10.55 -0.10 -2.71
N GLU A 129 -11.70 -0.78 -2.76
CA GLU A 129 -12.13 -1.75 -1.74
C GLU A 129 -11.15 -2.94 -1.63
N SER A 130 -10.62 -3.40 -2.76
CA SER A 130 -9.57 -4.42 -2.79
C SER A 130 -8.26 -3.91 -2.19
N LEU A 131 -7.89 -2.67 -2.49
CA LEU A 131 -6.71 -2.01 -1.94
C LEU A 131 -6.82 -1.79 -0.42
N ILE A 132 -8.02 -1.45 0.11
CA ILE A 132 -8.30 -1.37 1.55
C ILE A 132 -7.97 -2.69 2.23
N ARG A 133 -8.42 -3.82 1.67
CA ARG A 133 -8.18 -5.15 2.23
C ARG A 133 -6.68 -5.46 2.33
N ILE A 134 -5.91 -5.11 1.28
CA ILE A 134 -4.45 -5.30 1.26
C ILE A 134 -3.77 -4.41 2.31
N MET A 135 -4.09 -3.11 2.34
CA MET A 135 -3.45 -2.18 3.28
C MET A 135 -3.78 -2.50 4.73
N ARG A 136 -5.01 -2.95 5.04
CA ARG A 136 -5.38 -3.43 6.38
C ARG A 136 -4.60 -4.69 6.76
N LYS A 137 -4.43 -5.64 5.84
CA LYS A 137 -3.62 -6.83 6.08
C LYS A 137 -2.17 -6.43 6.44
N LYS A 138 -1.57 -5.50 5.70
CA LYS A 138 -0.24 -4.95 6.02
C LYS A 138 -0.20 -4.30 7.40
N TYR A 139 -1.20 -3.47 7.71
CA TYR A 139 -1.29 -2.82 9.01
C TYR A 139 -1.39 -3.83 10.17
N TRP A 140 -2.17 -4.90 10.02
CA TRP A 140 -2.25 -5.95 11.03
C TRP A 140 -0.95 -6.73 11.18
N GLN A 141 -0.30 -7.09 10.07
CA GLN A 141 1.00 -7.77 10.09
C GLN A 141 2.06 -6.95 10.86
N CYS A 142 2.01 -5.62 10.74
CA CYS A 142 2.86 -4.73 11.52
C CYS A 142 2.59 -4.74 13.03
N GLY A 143 1.32 -4.84 13.43
CA GLY A 143 0.93 -4.94 14.83
C GLY A 143 1.30 -6.29 15.44
N SER A 144 1.21 -7.36 14.65
CA SER A 144 1.58 -8.72 15.08
C SER A 144 3.09 -8.96 15.14
N SER A 145 3.91 -8.18 14.43
CA SER A 145 5.38 -8.27 14.50
C SER A 145 6.01 -7.51 15.68
N ALA A 146 5.19 -6.87 16.51
CA ALA A 146 5.62 -6.12 17.69
C ALA A 146 5.44 -6.91 19.01
N PHE A 147 5.07 -8.19 18.93
CA PHE A 147 4.89 -9.12 20.05
C PHE A 147 5.69 -10.41 19.82
#